data_AF-A0AAN6UYG1-F1
#
_entry.id   AF-A0AAN6UYG1-F1
#
_cell.length_a   1.000
_cell.length_b   1.000
_cell.length_c   1.000
_cell.angle_alpha   90.00
_cell.angle_beta   90.00
_cell.angle_gamma   90.00
#
_symmetry.space_group_name_H-M   'P 1'
#
loop_
_entity.id
_entity.type
_entity.pdbx_description
1 polymer ?
#
loop_
_entity_poly.entity_id
_entity_poly.type
_entity_poly.pdbx_seq_one_letter_code
_entity_poly.pdbx_strand_id
1 'polypeptide(L)'
;MKITSLAVYPIKGLRGFKLQSAEIGPLGIRYDRTFMLYETDSSTGDITKKIQIDSHPLCGLFEQQIIQKSEEEPSRILVTFHGSPSGESASENASDDKPTLFVPLEPDMAPLDKVTAPLHRSPTTAYRMGEPYDAWFSHQFGKPVALVYLGDGRRAVLGATLPPKPLPEQQQEQQQQGGGWFSAITSYLINGTQQSTTSAPGPFISFADVAPMLVTSEASLRDVEGRLLAGSDPNGGKLEVGMYKFRPNVVVDGVGEEPWAEDFWAELAIREQKGPTRVEPRGSGVTTLQLTGNCVRCVSLNVDYATGKPAEGELGNVLKRLMKERRVDTGSKWSPVFGRYAFLGGRDVKEAVVGTVVVSVGDEVEVTRRNEERSVWDWPGM
;
A
#
# COMPACT_ATOMS: atom_id res chain seq x y z
N MET A 1 12.89 18.05 4.62
CA MET A 1 11.43 17.83 4.51
C MET A 1 10.89 17.32 5.84
N LYS A 2 9.57 17.27 6.00
CA LYS A 2 8.91 16.61 7.14
C LYS A 2 7.77 15.70 6.69
N ILE A 3 7.46 14.69 7.50
CA ILE A 3 6.24 13.90 7.32
C ILE A 3 5.03 14.77 7.67
N THR A 4 4.10 14.94 6.73
CA THR A 4 2.86 15.73 6.92
C THR A 4 1.64 14.85 7.12
N SER A 5 1.68 13.59 6.68
CA SER A 5 0.59 12.64 6.89
C SER A 5 1.12 11.20 6.91
N LEU A 6 0.56 10.41 7.81
CA LEU A 6 0.63 8.95 7.80
C LEU A 6 -0.78 8.40 7.59
N ALA A 7 -0.92 7.31 6.85
CA ALA A 7 -2.22 6.68 6.62
C ALA A 7 -2.13 5.16 6.53
N VAL A 8 -3.19 4.50 6.98
CA VAL A 8 -3.34 3.04 6.99
C VAL A 8 -4.67 2.64 6.33
N TYR A 9 -4.68 1.47 5.71
CA TYR A 9 -5.78 0.90 4.95
C TYR A 9 -6.03 -0.57 5.35
N PRO A 10 -6.58 -0.86 6.55
CA PRO A 10 -6.70 -2.23 7.04
C PRO A 10 -7.39 -3.21 6.09
N ILE A 11 -8.56 -2.83 5.58
CA ILE A 11 -9.22 -3.53 4.49
C ILE A 11 -8.82 -2.86 3.16
N LYS A 12 -8.08 -3.59 2.33
CA LYS A 12 -7.68 -3.13 1.00
C LYS A 12 -8.92 -2.82 0.17
N GLY A 13 -8.83 -1.72 -0.56
CA GLY A 13 -9.90 -1.23 -1.42
C GLY A 13 -10.78 -0.20 -0.72
N LEU A 14 -10.92 -0.23 0.60
CA LEU A 14 -11.73 0.76 1.31
C LEU A 14 -10.94 2.06 1.56
N ARG A 15 -11.60 3.11 2.09
CA ARG A 15 -10.93 4.38 2.44
C ARG A 15 -9.83 4.15 3.48
N GLY A 16 -8.77 4.95 3.43
CA GLY A 16 -7.79 4.97 4.53
C GLY A 16 -8.16 6.03 5.55
N PHE A 17 -7.52 5.97 6.71
CA PHE A 17 -7.60 7.03 7.72
C PHE A 17 -6.20 7.45 8.16
N LYS A 18 -6.09 8.67 8.67
CA LYS A 18 -4.81 9.26 9.07
C LYS A 18 -4.38 8.74 10.43
N LEU A 19 -3.07 8.59 10.59
CA LEU A 19 -2.41 8.26 11.85
C LEU A 19 -1.53 9.42 12.28
N GLN A 20 -1.37 9.60 13.59
CA GLN A 20 -0.37 10.52 14.12
C GLN A 20 1.02 9.87 14.22
N SER A 21 1.03 8.57 14.53
CA SER A 21 2.23 7.75 14.59
C SER A 21 1.90 6.36 14.03
N ALA A 22 2.89 5.73 13.39
CA ALA A 22 2.75 4.42 12.78
C ALA A 22 3.93 3.53 13.18
N GLU A 23 3.60 2.33 13.63
CA GLU A 23 4.55 1.23 13.76
C GLU A 23 4.78 0.63 12.36
N ILE A 24 6.02 0.60 11.88
CA ILE A 24 6.41 0.09 10.56
C ILE A 24 7.29 -1.13 10.75
N GLY A 25 6.93 -2.23 10.11
CA GLY A 25 7.73 -3.45 10.02
C GLY A 25 8.01 -3.86 8.57
N PRO A 26 8.48 -5.09 8.35
CA PRO A 26 8.81 -5.60 7.00
C PRO A 26 7.63 -5.59 6.02
N LEU A 27 6.39 -5.74 6.51
CA LEU A 27 5.17 -5.68 5.70
C LEU A 27 4.57 -4.27 5.59
N GLY A 28 5.26 -3.24 6.09
CA GLY A 28 4.83 -1.85 6.05
C GLY A 28 4.24 -1.38 7.37
N ILE A 29 3.31 -0.43 7.32
CA ILE A 29 2.58 0.04 8.51
C ILE A 29 1.78 -1.14 9.11
N ARG A 30 1.83 -1.29 10.44
CA ARG A 30 1.08 -2.31 11.16
C ARG A 30 -0.41 -2.22 10.83
N TYR A 31 -1.00 -3.39 10.54
CA TYR A 31 -2.39 -3.55 10.08
C TYR A 31 -2.68 -3.02 8.67
N ASP A 32 -1.71 -2.57 7.89
CA ASP A 32 -1.99 -2.09 6.53
C ASP A 32 -2.27 -3.24 5.55
N ARG A 33 -3.46 -3.21 4.94
CA ARG A 33 -3.91 -4.14 3.89
C ARG A 33 -3.77 -5.61 4.30
N THR A 34 -4.09 -5.92 5.57
CA THR A 34 -4.15 -7.28 6.09
C THR A 34 -5.46 -7.99 5.74
N PHE A 35 -6.46 -7.24 5.28
CA PHE A 35 -7.72 -7.77 4.78
C PHE A 35 -7.96 -7.34 3.34
N MET A 36 -8.77 -8.12 2.61
CA MET A 36 -9.19 -7.81 1.26
C MET A 36 -10.56 -8.41 0.95
N LEU A 37 -11.33 -7.73 0.11
CA LEU A 37 -12.64 -8.19 -0.36
C LEU A 37 -12.53 -8.88 -1.72
N TYR A 38 -13.31 -9.95 -1.89
CA TYR A 38 -13.44 -10.68 -3.15
C TYR A 38 -14.92 -10.94 -3.46
N GLU A 39 -15.31 -10.83 -4.73
CA GLU A 39 -16.56 -11.44 -5.21
C GLU A 39 -16.47 -12.96 -5.07
N THR A 40 -17.59 -13.62 -4.74
CA THR A 40 -17.67 -15.08 -4.70
C THR A 40 -18.59 -15.63 -5.79
N ASP A 41 -18.28 -16.83 -6.27
CA ASP A 41 -19.21 -17.58 -7.11
C ASP A 41 -20.46 -17.96 -6.29
N SER A 42 -21.66 -17.71 -6.82
CA SER A 42 -22.91 -17.97 -6.09
C SER A 42 -23.20 -19.46 -5.89
N SER A 43 -22.59 -20.35 -6.67
CA SER A 43 -22.82 -21.80 -6.62
C SER A 43 -21.79 -22.53 -5.79
N THR A 44 -20.51 -22.17 -5.89
CA THR A 44 -19.42 -22.83 -5.16
C THR A 44 -18.99 -22.08 -3.91
N GLY A 45 -19.26 -20.76 -3.83
CA GLY A 45 -18.76 -19.90 -2.77
C GLY A 45 -17.29 -19.53 -2.92
N ASP A 46 -16.62 -19.95 -3.99
CA ASP A 46 -15.20 -19.68 -4.21
C ASP A 46 -14.95 -18.20 -4.50
N ILE A 47 -13.84 -17.66 -3.99
CA ILE A 47 -13.41 -16.30 -4.32
C ILE A 47 -12.95 -16.22 -5.77
N THR A 48 -13.41 -15.18 -6.49
CA THR A 48 -13.17 -15.05 -7.94
C THR A 48 -12.43 -13.76 -8.28
N LYS A 49 -13.04 -12.61 -8.02
CA LYS A 49 -12.52 -11.30 -8.43
C LYS A 49 -12.26 -10.41 -7.23
N LYS A 50 -11.09 -9.78 -7.21
CA LYS A 50 -10.77 -8.74 -6.24
C LYS A 50 -11.73 -7.56 -6.31
N ILE A 51 -12.13 -7.05 -5.16
CA ILE A 51 -12.91 -5.82 -5.00
C ILE A 51 -11.98 -4.71 -4.51
N GLN A 52 -11.86 -3.63 -5.27
CA GLN A 52 -11.01 -2.47 -4.98
C GLN A 52 -11.47 -1.27 -5.81
N ILE A 53 -11.05 -0.06 -5.43
CA ILE A 53 -11.61 1.22 -5.93
C ILE A 53 -11.62 1.35 -7.45
N ASP A 54 -10.58 0.88 -8.13
CA ASP A 54 -10.46 1.01 -9.58
C ASP A 54 -11.49 0.18 -10.37
N SER A 55 -11.91 -0.97 -9.83
CA SER A 55 -12.95 -1.82 -10.41
C SER A 55 -14.32 -1.64 -9.75
N HIS A 56 -14.34 -1.14 -8.51
CA HIS A 56 -15.53 -1.00 -7.66
C HIS A 56 -15.52 0.36 -6.95
N PRO A 57 -16.01 1.42 -7.61
CA PRO A 57 -16.09 2.75 -7.01
C PRO A 57 -16.86 2.81 -5.68
N LEU A 58 -17.82 1.89 -5.47
CA LEU A 58 -18.58 1.75 -4.21
C LEU A 58 -17.69 1.53 -2.98
N CYS A 59 -16.49 0.96 -3.15
CA CYS A 59 -15.50 0.86 -2.08
C CYS A 59 -15.17 2.23 -1.46
N GLY A 60 -15.32 3.29 -2.25
CA GLY A 60 -15.20 4.67 -1.82
C GLY A 60 -16.25 5.11 -0.81
N LEU A 61 -17.31 4.34 -0.51
CA LEU A 61 -18.32 4.66 0.52
C LEU A 61 -18.05 3.99 1.87
N PHE A 62 -17.04 3.13 1.97
CA PHE A 62 -16.69 2.47 3.22
C PHE A 62 -15.55 3.21 3.91
N GLU A 63 -15.88 3.86 5.01
CA GLU A 63 -14.91 4.40 5.95
C GLU A 63 -14.47 3.31 6.93
N GLN A 64 -13.24 3.41 7.41
CA GLN A 64 -12.74 2.51 8.44
C GLN A 64 -11.89 3.28 9.45
N GLN A 65 -11.90 2.82 10.70
CA GLN A 65 -11.04 3.32 11.77
C GLN A 65 -10.66 2.18 12.71
N ILE A 66 -9.58 2.34 13.47
CA ILE A 66 -9.22 1.40 14.54
C ILE A 66 -9.79 1.90 15.86
N ILE A 67 -10.62 1.08 16.48
CA ILE A 67 -11.05 1.22 17.86
C ILE A 67 -10.03 0.46 18.72
N GLN A 68 -9.37 1.19 19.61
CA GLN A 68 -8.40 0.61 20.53
C GLN A 68 -9.09 -0.24 21.59
N LYS A 69 -8.38 -1.26 22.07
CA LYS A 69 -8.85 -2.13 23.13
C LYS A 69 -9.30 -1.32 24.36
N SER A 70 -10.37 -1.79 24.98
CA SER A 70 -10.79 -1.38 26.33
C SER A 70 -10.46 -2.52 27.31
N GLU A 71 -10.85 -2.38 28.58
CA GLU A 71 -10.79 -3.49 29.53
C GLU A 71 -11.71 -4.66 29.13
N GLU A 72 -12.74 -4.40 28.33
CA GLU A 72 -13.81 -5.35 28.00
C GLU A 72 -13.71 -5.92 26.57
N GLU A 73 -13.08 -5.20 25.63
CA GLU A 73 -13.04 -5.58 24.22
C GLU A 73 -11.65 -5.41 23.58
N PRO A 74 -11.22 -6.34 22.69
CA PRO A 74 -9.97 -6.21 21.97
C PRO A 74 -10.04 -5.11 20.88
N SER A 75 -8.87 -4.66 20.43
CA SER A 75 -8.79 -3.68 19.34
C SER A 75 -9.41 -4.25 18.05
N ARG A 76 -10.20 -3.42 17.35
CA ARG A 76 -10.99 -3.82 16.18
C ARG A 76 -11.07 -2.71 15.15
N ILE A 77 -11.33 -3.08 13.91
CA ILE A 77 -11.66 -2.15 12.82
C ILE A 77 -13.17 -1.89 12.92
N LEU A 78 -13.57 -0.62 13.01
CA LEU A 78 -14.94 -0.21 12.73
C LEU A 78 -15.02 0.18 11.25
N VAL A 79 -15.89 -0.48 10.50
CA VAL A 79 -16.22 -0.14 9.12
C VAL A 79 -17.59 0.54 9.13
N THR A 80 -17.71 1.70 8.49
CA THR A 80 -18.97 2.45 8.34
C THR A 80 -19.27 2.62 6.86
N PHE A 81 -20.48 2.23 6.44
CA PHE A 81 -20.95 2.43 5.08
C PHE A 81 -21.74 3.73 4.98
N HIS A 82 -21.37 4.60 4.02
CA HIS A 82 -22.00 5.91 3.79
C HIS A 82 -22.95 5.93 2.58
N GLY A 83 -23.26 4.77 1.99
CA GLY A 83 -24.24 4.67 0.92
C GLY A 83 -25.66 4.48 1.43
N SER A 84 -26.64 4.71 0.55
CA SER A 84 -28.02 4.32 0.79
C SER A 84 -28.20 2.84 0.44
N PRO A 85 -28.89 2.05 1.28
CA PRO A 85 -29.35 0.73 0.87
C PRO A 85 -30.12 0.87 -0.46
N SER A 86 -29.83 0.02 -1.44
CA SER A 86 -30.55 -0.08 -2.73
C SER A 86 -30.46 1.07 -3.76
N GLY A 87 -29.63 2.09 -3.59
CA GLY A 87 -29.44 3.12 -4.64
C GLY A 87 -30.65 4.02 -4.90
N GLU A 88 -31.63 3.99 -4.00
CA GLU A 88 -32.69 5.00 -3.93
C GLU A 88 -32.10 6.31 -3.39
N SER A 89 -32.59 7.43 -3.92
CA SER A 89 -32.23 8.77 -3.42
C SER A 89 -32.57 8.83 -1.94
N ALA A 90 -31.60 9.21 -1.11
CA ALA A 90 -31.77 9.31 0.33
C ALA A 90 -33.06 10.09 0.64
N SER A 91 -34.08 9.41 1.15
CA SER A 91 -35.27 10.10 1.65
C SER A 91 -34.85 10.96 2.83
N GLU A 92 -35.41 12.16 2.96
CA GLU A 92 -35.13 13.12 4.06
C GLU A 92 -35.44 12.57 5.47
N ASN A 93 -35.93 11.33 5.58
CA ASN A 93 -36.25 10.61 6.82
C ASN A 93 -35.43 9.32 7.05
N ALA A 94 -34.30 9.13 6.34
CA ALA A 94 -33.41 8.01 6.65
C ALA A 94 -32.86 8.16 8.08
N SER A 95 -32.90 7.10 8.88
CA SER A 95 -32.29 7.10 10.22
C SER A 95 -30.82 7.52 10.13
N ASP A 96 -30.38 8.41 11.01
CA ASP A 96 -28.99 8.89 11.09
C ASP A 96 -27.97 7.76 11.38
N ASP A 97 -28.43 6.58 11.79
CA ASP A 97 -27.59 5.41 12.04
C ASP A 97 -27.13 4.75 10.74
N LYS A 98 -25.90 5.08 10.35
CA LYS A 98 -25.19 4.46 9.23
C LYS A 98 -24.89 2.98 9.53
N PRO A 99 -24.98 2.07 8.54
CA PRO A 99 -24.60 0.68 8.75
C PRO A 99 -23.12 0.55 9.14
N THR A 100 -22.86 -0.20 10.22
CA THR A 100 -21.52 -0.45 10.73
C THR A 100 -21.21 -1.93 10.88
N LEU A 101 -19.92 -2.28 10.82
CA LEU A 101 -19.39 -3.62 11.08
C LEU A 101 -18.09 -3.53 11.88
N PHE A 102 -17.97 -4.33 12.92
CA PHE A 102 -16.71 -4.52 13.63
C PHE A 102 -15.97 -5.73 13.10
N VAL A 103 -14.68 -5.58 12.77
CA VAL A 103 -13.80 -6.66 12.31
C VAL A 103 -12.61 -6.75 13.26
N PRO A 104 -12.25 -7.93 13.80
CA PRO A 104 -11.07 -8.06 14.64
C PRO A 104 -9.80 -7.73 13.86
N LEU A 105 -8.84 -7.04 14.48
CA LEU A 105 -7.56 -6.72 13.83
C LEU A 105 -6.70 -7.97 13.60
N GLU A 106 -6.75 -8.90 14.55
CA GLU A 106 -6.01 -10.16 14.58
C GLU A 106 -7.02 -11.30 14.87
N PRO A 107 -7.79 -11.74 13.87
CA PRO A 107 -8.71 -12.87 14.00
C PRO A 107 -7.98 -14.16 14.42
N ASP A 108 -8.65 -15.00 15.21
CA ASP A 108 -8.22 -16.38 15.38
C ASP A 108 -8.38 -17.12 14.05
N MET A 109 -7.28 -17.70 13.55
CA MET A 109 -7.24 -18.40 12.27
C MET A 109 -7.62 -19.87 12.37
N ALA A 110 -7.58 -20.46 13.58
CA ALA A 110 -7.85 -21.88 13.78
C ALA A 110 -9.22 -22.34 13.22
N PRO A 111 -10.32 -21.58 13.36
CA PRO A 111 -11.62 -21.98 12.83
C PRO A 111 -11.87 -21.54 11.38
N LEU A 112 -10.96 -20.80 10.74
CA LEU A 112 -11.21 -20.17 9.45
C LEU A 112 -10.78 -21.06 8.27
N ASP A 113 -11.61 -21.05 7.23
CA ASP A 113 -11.31 -21.76 5.98
C ASP A 113 -10.15 -21.10 5.23
N LYS A 114 -9.18 -21.93 4.82
CA LYS A 114 -8.07 -21.47 3.98
C LYS A 114 -8.51 -21.31 2.53
N VAL A 115 -8.14 -20.19 1.93
CA VAL A 115 -8.39 -19.87 0.53
C VAL A 115 -7.09 -19.46 -0.16
N THR A 116 -7.00 -19.71 -1.47
CA THR A 116 -5.91 -19.15 -2.29
C THR A 116 -6.36 -17.80 -2.83
N ALA A 117 -5.86 -16.71 -2.26
CA ALA A 117 -6.21 -15.35 -2.66
C ALA A 117 -5.34 -14.90 -3.85
N PRO A 118 -5.92 -14.75 -5.07
CA PRO A 118 -5.15 -14.27 -6.21
C PRO A 118 -5.00 -12.75 -6.15
N LEU A 119 -3.78 -12.25 -6.33
CA LEU A 119 -3.55 -10.82 -6.50
C LEU A 119 -2.29 -10.56 -7.33
N HIS A 120 -2.49 -9.99 -8.53
CA HIS A 120 -1.42 -9.47 -9.39
C HIS A 120 -0.30 -10.49 -9.69
N ARG A 121 -0.67 -11.74 -9.97
CA ARG A 121 0.26 -12.87 -10.21
C ARG A 121 1.15 -13.24 -9.01
N SER A 122 0.88 -12.70 -7.83
CA SER A 122 1.50 -13.09 -6.57
C SER A 122 0.38 -13.61 -5.63
N PRO A 123 -0.12 -14.84 -5.83
CA PRO A 123 -1.16 -15.40 -4.97
C PRO A 123 -0.60 -15.73 -3.59
N THR A 124 -1.48 -15.89 -2.60
CA THR A 124 -1.09 -16.34 -1.26
C THR A 124 -2.20 -17.16 -0.61
N THR A 125 -1.84 -17.99 0.35
CA THR A 125 -2.79 -18.59 1.27
C THR A 125 -3.30 -17.52 2.22
N ALA A 126 -4.62 -17.45 2.38
CA ALA A 126 -5.31 -16.53 3.26
C ALA A 126 -6.51 -17.25 3.90
N TYR A 127 -7.27 -16.55 4.73
CA TYR A 127 -8.34 -17.10 5.55
C TYR A 127 -9.64 -16.36 5.25
N ARG A 128 -10.69 -17.09 4.89
CA ARG A 128 -12.03 -16.50 4.73
C ARG A 128 -12.61 -16.25 6.12
N MET A 129 -13.04 -15.00 6.36
CA MET A 129 -13.63 -14.61 7.64
C MET A 129 -15.03 -15.20 7.83
N GLY A 130 -15.78 -15.42 6.75
CA GLY A 130 -17.10 -16.04 6.78
C GLY A 130 -18.16 -15.14 7.44
N GLU A 131 -19.18 -15.75 8.01
CA GLU A 131 -20.25 -15.02 8.70
C GLU A 131 -19.79 -14.42 10.05
N PRO A 132 -20.27 -13.23 10.43
CA PRO A 132 -21.30 -12.40 9.77
C PRO A 132 -20.74 -11.44 8.70
N TYR A 133 -19.43 -11.49 8.42
CA TYR A 133 -18.74 -10.49 7.61
C TYR A 133 -19.15 -10.55 6.14
N ASP A 134 -19.24 -11.75 5.59
CA ASP A 134 -19.61 -11.99 4.20
C ASP A 134 -21.03 -11.49 3.91
N ALA A 135 -22.02 -11.80 4.77
CA ALA A 135 -23.37 -11.30 4.62
C ALA A 135 -23.44 -9.76 4.67
N TRP A 136 -22.70 -9.13 5.59
CA TRP A 136 -22.71 -7.68 5.71
C TRP A 136 -22.17 -6.99 4.46
N PHE A 137 -20.99 -7.40 3.98
CA PHE A 137 -20.43 -6.83 2.75
C PHE A 137 -21.29 -7.17 1.53
N SER A 138 -21.83 -8.39 1.44
CA SER A 138 -22.68 -8.79 0.34
C SER A 138 -23.93 -7.92 0.24
N HIS A 139 -24.53 -7.59 1.39
CA HIS A 139 -25.67 -6.68 1.46
C HIS A 139 -25.31 -5.28 0.95
N GLN A 140 -24.20 -4.70 1.41
CA GLN A 140 -23.81 -3.33 0.99
C GLN A 140 -23.39 -3.26 -0.48
N PHE A 141 -22.75 -4.30 -1.01
CA PHE A 141 -22.35 -4.37 -2.43
C PHE A 141 -23.47 -4.83 -3.37
N GLY A 142 -24.57 -5.39 -2.84
CA GLY A 142 -25.67 -5.95 -3.64
C GLY A 142 -25.30 -7.21 -4.43
N LYS A 143 -24.25 -7.93 -4.02
CA LYS A 143 -23.75 -9.15 -4.67
C LYS A 143 -22.93 -9.99 -3.69
N PRO A 144 -22.71 -11.30 -3.95
CA PRO A 144 -21.90 -12.14 -3.06
C PRO A 144 -20.45 -11.64 -2.92
N VAL A 145 -20.06 -11.34 -1.69
CA VAL A 145 -18.73 -10.83 -1.32
C VAL A 145 -18.22 -11.57 -0.09
N ALA A 146 -16.94 -11.95 -0.13
CA ALA A 146 -16.22 -12.50 1.01
C ALA A 146 -15.18 -11.53 1.55
N LEU A 147 -15.06 -11.47 2.88
CA LEU A 147 -13.94 -10.85 3.56
C LEU A 147 -12.83 -11.88 3.79
N VAL A 148 -11.62 -11.57 3.32
CA VAL A 148 -10.45 -12.45 3.41
C VAL A 148 -9.36 -11.79 4.24
N TYR A 149 -8.89 -12.49 5.26
CA TYR A 149 -7.79 -12.11 6.13
C TYR A 149 -6.49 -12.77 5.69
N LEU A 150 -5.40 -12.01 5.63
CA LEU A 150 -4.09 -12.51 5.22
C LEU A 150 -3.53 -13.55 6.19
N GLY A 151 -3.65 -13.32 7.49
CA GLY A 151 -3.08 -14.18 8.52
C GLY A 151 -1.56 -14.32 8.42
N ASP A 152 -1.08 -15.56 8.38
CA ASP A 152 0.31 -15.93 8.16
C ASP A 152 0.73 -15.93 6.67
N GLY A 153 -0.20 -15.59 5.77
CA GLY A 153 0.01 -15.46 4.34
C GLY A 153 1.09 -14.44 3.99
N ARG A 154 1.87 -14.76 2.95
CA ARG A 154 2.93 -13.91 2.41
C ARG A 154 2.80 -13.84 0.89
N ARG A 155 2.88 -12.63 0.34
CA ARG A 155 2.93 -12.43 -1.12
C ARG A 155 4.34 -12.02 -1.52
N ALA A 156 4.90 -12.68 -2.53
CA ALA A 156 6.21 -12.31 -3.07
C ALA A 156 6.12 -10.95 -3.77
N VAL A 157 7.14 -10.12 -3.59
CA VAL A 157 7.39 -8.96 -4.46
C VAL A 157 7.98 -9.48 -5.77
N LEU A 158 7.36 -9.12 -6.89
CA LEU A 158 7.78 -9.53 -8.23
C LEU A 158 8.58 -8.41 -8.90
N GLY A 159 9.20 -8.75 -10.05
CA GLY A 159 10.09 -7.85 -10.78
C GLY A 159 11.56 -8.08 -10.42
N ALA A 160 12.46 -7.64 -11.29
CA ALA A 160 13.91 -7.78 -11.10
C ALA A 160 14.52 -6.61 -10.30
N THR A 161 13.86 -5.46 -10.29
CA THR A 161 14.36 -4.19 -9.74
C THR A 161 13.48 -3.63 -8.62
N LEU A 162 12.21 -4.05 -8.55
CA LEU A 162 11.26 -3.66 -7.50
C LEU A 162 11.62 -4.20 -6.11
N PRO A 163 12.00 -5.48 -5.93
CA PRO A 163 12.53 -5.95 -4.67
C PRO A 163 13.79 -5.16 -4.29
N PRO A 164 13.93 -4.67 -3.04
CA PRO A 164 15.22 -4.21 -2.56
C PRO A 164 16.28 -5.29 -2.78
N LYS A 165 17.35 -4.96 -3.50
CA LYS A 165 18.46 -5.90 -3.71
C LYS A 165 19.18 -6.10 -2.37
N PRO A 166 19.49 -7.34 -1.97
CA PRO A 166 20.49 -7.57 -0.94
C PRO A 166 21.76 -6.82 -1.33
N LEU A 167 22.44 -6.24 -0.35
CA LEU A 167 23.74 -5.61 -0.60
C LEU A 167 24.66 -6.66 -1.25
N PRO A 168 25.44 -6.29 -2.28
CA PRO A 168 26.64 -7.06 -2.56
C PRO A 168 27.41 -7.12 -1.24
N GLU A 169 27.71 -8.32 -0.75
CA GLU A 169 28.84 -8.47 0.17
C GLU A 169 29.98 -7.72 -0.50
N GLN A 170 30.47 -6.66 0.14
CA GLN A 170 31.78 -6.13 -0.23
C GLN A 170 32.70 -7.34 -0.12
N GLN A 171 33.13 -7.86 -1.27
CA GLN A 171 34.26 -8.75 -1.33
C GLN A 171 35.35 -7.98 -0.59
N GLN A 172 35.59 -8.34 0.66
CA GLN A 172 36.89 -8.12 1.25
C GLN A 172 37.80 -8.81 0.27
N GLU A 173 38.50 -8.03 -0.55
CA GLU A 173 39.72 -8.47 -1.22
C GLU A 173 40.65 -8.89 -0.07
N GLN A 174 40.48 -10.13 0.38
CA GLN A 174 41.53 -10.84 1.05
C GLN A 174 42.61 -11.00 0.00
N GLN A 175 43.57 -10.09 0.05
CA GLN A 175 44.96 -10.41 -0.27
C GLN A 175 45.34 -11.68 0.49
N GLN A 176 45.06 -12.83 -0.10
CA GLN A 176 45.82 -14.04 0.15
C GLN A 176 46.54 -14.40 -1.14
N GLN A 177 47.74 -13.85 -1.22
CA GLN A 177 48.84 -14.50 -1.92
C GLN A 177 48.92 -15.95 -1.45
N GLY A 178 48.89 -16.91 -2.38
CA GLY A 178 49.34 -18.27 -2.10
C GLY A 178 48.48 -19.39 -2.66
N GLY A 179 48.69 -19.72 -3.94
CA GLY A 179 48.84 -21.08 -4.47
C GLY A 179 47.77 -22.15 -4.23
N GLY A 180 47.28 -22.76 -5.32
CA GLY A 180 46.86 -24.16 -5.30
C GLY A 180 45.66 -24.48 -6.18
N TRP A 181 45.90 -25.23 -7.24
CA TRP A 181 44.89 -25.78 -8.14
C TRP A 181 44.05 -26.83 -7.40
N PHE A 182 42.72 -26.75 -7.42
CA PHE A 182 41.83 -27.91 -7.64
C PHE A 182 40.44 -27.43 -8.07
N SER A 183 39.94 -28.12 -9.09
CA SER A 183 38.67 -27.92 -9.80
C SER A 183 37.57 -28.77 -9.17
N ALA A 184 36.30 -28.33 -9.25
CA ALA A 184 35.17 -29.27 -9.43
C ALA A 184 33.91 -28.58 -9.97
N ILE A 185 33.65 -28.91 -11.23
CA ILE A 185 32.40 -28.83 -12.01
C ILE A 185 31.16 -29.25 -11.21
N THR A 186 30.03 -28.53 -11.35
CA THR A 186 28.73 -29.18 -11.67
C THR A 186 27.71 -28.21 -12.26
N SER A 187 27.51 -28.33 -13.56
CA SER A 187 26.31 -27.92 -14.30
C SER A 187 25.22 -28.99 -14.15
N TYR A 188 23.99 -28.61 -13.82
CA TYR A 188 22.81 -29.41 -14.18
C TYR A 188 21.57 -28.53 -14.40
N LEU A 189 20.98 -28.69 -15.59
CA LEU A 189 19.64 -28.25 -15.95
C LEU A 189 18.64 -29.41 -15.75
N ILE A 190 17.51 -29.08 -15.11
CA ILE A 190 16.11 -29.45 -15.41
C ILE A 190 15.76 -30.95 -15.56
N ASN A 191 15.05 -31.50 -14.56
CA ASN A 191 13.66 -31.98 -14.71
C ASN A 191 13.06 -32.53 -13.39
N GLY A 192 11.83 -32.11 -13.09
CA GLY A 192 10.80 -32.93 -12.46
C GLY A 192 11.06 -33.52 -11.07
N THR A 193 10.82 -32.74 -10.02
CA THR A 193 10.05 -33.15 -8.82
C THR A 193 9.88 -31.92 -7.95
N GLN A 194 8.64 -31.57 -7.64
CA GLN A 194 8.32 -30.61 -6.58
C GLN A 194 8.78 -31.25 -5.27
N GLN A 195 9.96 -30.85 -4.79
CA GLN A 195 10.33 -31.02 -3.41
C GLN A 195 10.58 -29.64 -2.83
N SER A 196 9.71 -29.30 -1.88
CA SER A 196 9.84 -28.15 -1.01
C SER A 196 11.22 -28.20 -0.33
N THR A 197 12.10 -27.30 -0.73
CA THR A 197 13.31 -27.00 0.01
C THR A 197 13.40 -25.49 0.14
N THR A 198 13.16 -25.04 1.38
CA THR A 198 13.70 -23.81 2.00
C THR A 198 13.45 -22.51 1.22
N SER A 199 12.41 -21.79 1.66
CA SER A 199 12.16 -20.38 1.36
C SER A 199 13.43 -19.54 1.49
N ALA A 200 14.01 -19.08 0.38
CA ALA A 200 14.82 -17.88 0.42
C ALA A 200 13.86 -16.71 0.65
N PRO A 201 13.89 -15.95 1.76
CA PRO A 201 12.88 -14.91 1.94
C PRO A 201 13.33 -13.68 1.16
N GLY A 202 12.96 -13.65 -0.12
CA GLY A 202 12.77 -12.38 -0.81
C GLY A 202 11.76 -11.51 -0.04
N PRO A 203 11.73 -10.20 -0.27
CA PRO A 203 10.80 -9.32 0.41
C PRO A 203 9.35 -9.77 0.14
N PHE A 204 8.54 -9.74 1.19
CA PHE A 204 7.12 -10.08 1.14
C PHE A 204 6.26 -8.85 1.35
N ILE A 205 5.03 -8.91 0.86
CA ILE A 205 4.00 -7.89 1.03
C ILE A 205 2.70 -8.52 1.55
N SER A 206 1.85 -7.68 2.13
CA SER A 206 0.47 -8.00 2.47
C SER A 206 -0.40 -8.03 1.21
N PHE A 207 -1.70 -7.70 1.30
CA PHE A 207 -2.49 -7.42 0.11
C PHE A 207 -2.10 -6.10 -0.60
N ALA A 208 -1.06 -5.38 -0.16
CA ALA A 208 -0.48 -4.26 -0.92
C ALA A 208 -0.16 -4.64 -2.38
N ASP A 209 -0.29 -3.71 -3.33
CA ASP A 209 -0.21 -4.08 -4.75
C ASP A 209 1.17 -4.59 -5.16
N VAL A 210 2.22 -3.83 -4.80
CA VAL A 210 3.60 -4.05 -5.25
C VAL A 210 4.61 -3.95 -4.11
N ALA A 211 4.46 -2.98 -3.21
CA ALA A 211 5.39 -2.73 -2.12
C ALA A 211 4.64 -2.47 -0.81
N PRO A 212 5.31 -2.66 0.36
CA PRO A 212 4.72 -2.46 1.67
C PRO A 212 4.14 -1.07 1.91
N MET A 213 4.77 -0.05 1.33
CA MET A 213 4.39 1.34 1.53
C MET A 213 4.49 2.15 0.24
N LEU A 214 3.72 3.23 0.19
CA LEU A 214 3.80 4.27 -0.84
C LEU A 214 4.14 5.61 -0.19
N VAL A 215 5.20 6.25 -0.68
CA VAL A 215 5.63 7.60 -0.31
C VAL A 215 5.22 8.58 -1.41
N THR A 216 4.72 9.75 -1.02
CA THR A 216 4.32 10.85 -1.93
C THR A 216 4.73 12.19 -1.36
N SER A 217 4.78 13.23 -2.20
CA SER A 217 5.07 14.60 -1.78
C SER A 217 3.88 15.54 -1.98
N GLU A 218 3.70 16.50 -1.06
CA GLU A 218 2.75 17.61 -1.25
C GLU A 218 3.17 18.53 -2.39
N ALA A 219 4.48 18.68 -2.63
CA ALA A 219 5.02 19.43 -3.76
C ALA A 219 4.44 18.93 -5.10
N SER A 220 4.45 17.62 -5.33
CA SER A 220 3.85 17.02 -6.54
C SER A 220 2.33 17.13 -6.57
N LEU A 221 1.64 16.99 -5.44
CA LEU A 221 0.19 17.18 -5.42
C LEU A 221 -0.22 18.62 -5.77
N ARG A 222 0.48 19.63 -5.23
CA ARG A 222 0.25 21.04 -5.58
C ARG A 222 0.46 21.30 -7.06
N ASP A 223 1.42 20.62 -7.67
CA ASP A 223 1.67 20.71 -9.11
C ASP A 223 0.53 20.07 -9.95
N VAL A 224 -0.02 18.92 -9.50
CA VAL A 224 -1.23 18.35 -10.09
C VAL A 224 -2.40 19.33 -10.04
N GLU A 225 -2.67 19.90 -8.87
CA GLU A 225 -3.77 20.85 -8.68
C GLU A 225 -3.57 22.14 -9.46
N GLY A 226 -2.36 22.69 -9.44
CA GLY A 226 -2.06 23.99 -10.03
C GLY A 226 -1.96 23.98 -11.55
N ARG A 227 -1.27 22.98 -12.13
CA ARG A 227 -1.02 22.93 -13.58
C ARG A 227 -1.93 21.96 -14.31
N LEU A 228 -2.10 20.75 -13.78
CA LEU A 228 -2.80 19.68 -14.50
C LEU A 228 -4.32 19.80 -14.43
N LEU A 229 -4.84 20.51 -13.42
CA LEU A 229 -6.25 20.70 -13.14
C LEU A 229 -6.61 22.18 -12.97
N ALA A 230 -5.95 23.08 -13.70
CA ALA A 230 -6.09 24.54 -13.65
C ALA A 230 -7.50 25.11 -14.01
N GLY A 231 -8.57 24.36 -13.77
CA GLY A 231 -9.96 24.79 -13.86
C GLY A 231 -10.52 25.15 -12.49
N SER A 232 -11.44 26.10 -12.47
CA SER A 232 -12.29 26.37 -11.31
C SER A 232 -13.30 25.23 -11.14
N ASP A 233 -13.63 24.88 -9.89
CA ASP A 233 -14.87 24.14 -9.59
C ASP A 233 -16.03 24.86 -10.29
N PRO A 234 -17.00 24.15 -10.91
CA PRO A 234 -18.24 24.74 -11.42
C PRO A 234 -18.93 25.72 -10.46
N ASN A 235 -18.71 25.57 -9.14
CA ASN A 235 -19.22 26.42 -8.08
C ASN A 235 -18.27 27.55 -7.63
N GLY A 236 -17.19 27.81 -8.37
CA GLY A 236 -16.25 28.92 -8.14
C GLY A 236 -15.13 28.65 -7.11
N GLY A 237 -15.03 27.43 -6.58
CA GLY A 237 -13.97 26.99 -5.67
C GLY A 237 -12.68 26.52 -6.38
N LYS A 238 -11.61 26.30 -5.60
CA LYS A 238 -10.40 25.60 -6.07
C LYS A 238 -10.72 24.11 -6.15
N LEU A 239 -10.41 23.47 -7.27
CA LEU A 239 -10.55 22.02 -7.40
C LEU A 239 -9.51 21.32 -6.52
N GLU A 240 -9.96 20.57 -5.51
CA GLU A 240 -9.09 19.79 -4.64
C GLU A 240 -9.13 18.31 -5.02
N VAL A 241 -7.99 17.77 -5.44
CA VAL A 241 -7.87 16.34 -5.74
C VAL A 241 -7.87 15.55 -4.43
N GLY A 242 -7.14 16.06 -3.43
CA GLY A 242 -6.92 15.36 -2.18
C GLY A 242 -5.92 14.21 -2.33
N MET A 243 -4.91 14.19 -1.44
CA MET A 243 -3.86 13.17 -1.45
C MET A 243 -4.40 11.73 -1.30
N TYR A 244 -5.56 11.58 -0.65
CA TYR A 244 -6.19 10.28 -0.41
C TYR A 244 -6.50 9.50 -1.70
N LYS A 245 -6.72 10.18 -2.84
CA LYS A 245 -6.91 9.52 -4.14
C LYS A 245 -5.68 8.72 -4.57
N PHE A 246 -4.48 9.17 -4.21
CA PHE A 246 -3.22 8.48 -4.49
C PHE A 246 -2.93 7.35 -3.48
N ARG A 247 -3.68 7.28 -2.39
CA ARG A 247 -3.61 6.26 -1.34
C ARG A 247 -2.20 6.00 -0.78
N PRO A 248 -1.39 7.04 -0.49
CA PRO A 248 -0.08 6.84 0.11
C PRO A 248 -0.18 6.37 1.56
N ASN A 249 0.90 5.78 2.05
CA ASN A 249 1.10 5.48 3.46
C ASN A 249 1.85 6.62 4.15
N VAL A 250 2.80 7.25 3.46
CA VAL A 250 3.62 8.36 3.96
C VAL A 250 3.54 9.54 2.99
N VAL A 251 3.26 10.73 3.52
CA VAL A 251 3.27 11.98 2.77
C VAL A 251 4.33 12.90 3.39
N VAL A 252 5.18 13.48 2.55
CA VAL A 252 6.15 14.50 2.96
C VAL A 252 5.83 15.85 2.33
N ASP A 253 6.23 16.94 2.99
CA ASP A 253 5.97 18.31 2.50
C ASP A 253 6.66 18.65 1.17
N GLY A 254 7.80 18.01 0.88
CA GLY A 254 8.62 18.32 -0.29
C GLY A 254 9.34 19.67 -0.18
N VAL A 255 9.46 20.28 1.01
CA VAL A 255 10.13 21.57 1.16
C VAL A 255 11.61 21.44 0.79
N GLY A 256 12.04 22.28 -0.14
CA GLY A 256 13.40 22.26 -0.71
C GLY A 256 13.56 21.36 -1.93
N GLU A 257 12.49 20.70 -2.38
CA GLU A 257 12.48 19.83 -3.56
C GLU A 257 11.60 20.43 -4.66
N GLU A 258 12.00 20.22 -5.91
CA GLU A 258 11.13 20.49 -7.05
C GLU A 258 9.96 19.49 -7.08
N PRO A 259 8.78 19.86 -7.63
CA PRO A 259 7.73 18.89 -7.91
C PRO A 259 8.29 17.69 -8.68
N TRP A 260 7.81 16.50 -8.35
CA TRP A 260 8.21 15.22 -8.96
C TRP A 260 9.63 14.75 -8.62
N ALA A 261 10.36 15.45 -7.75
CA ALA A 261 11.70 15.02 -7.33
C ALA A 261 11.69 13.61 -6.72
N GLU A 262 10.57 13.17 -6.14
CA GLU A 262 10.44 11.82 -5.59
C GLU A 262 10.61 10.71 -6.63
N ASP A 263 10.46 10.99 -7.94
CA ASP A 263 10.77 10.06 -9.03
C ASP A 263 12.21 9.51 -8.98
N PHE A 264 13.10 10.22 -8.29
CA PHE A 264 14.53 9.93 -8.22
C PHE A 264 15.01 9.60 -6.81
N TRP A 265 14.20 9.73 -5.76
CA TRP A 265 14.67 9.42 -4.41
C TRP A 265 14.95 7.92 -4.28
N ALA A 266 16.17 7.53 -3.96
CA ALA A 266 16.54 6.13 -3.79
C ALA A 266 16.49 5.67 -2.34
N GLU A 267 16.59 6.63 -1.41
CA GLU A 267 16.60 6.39 0.02
C GLU A 267 16.14 7.63 0.78
N LEU A 268 15.38 7.40 1.85
CA LEU A 268 15.02 8.42 2.83
C LEU A 268 15.52 8.01 4.21
N ALA A 269 16.11 8.95 4.93
CA ALA A 269 16.34 8.85 6.36
C ALA A 269 15.27 9.68 7.09
N ILE A 270 14.59 9.04 8.05
CA ILE A 270 13.57 9.64 8.90
C ILE A 270 14.14 9.74 10.31
N ARG A 271 14.18 10.96 10.85
CA ARG A 271 14.74 11.24 12.17
C ARG A 271 13.62 11.75 13.08
N GLU A 272 13.54 11.16 14.25
CA GLU A 272 12.58 11.60 15.26
C GLU A 272 12.88 13.05 15.68
N GLN A 273 11.84 13.89 15.70
CA GLN A 273 11.94 15.20 16.34
C GLN A 273 11.84 15.04 17.85
N LYS A 274 12.87 15.49 18.59
CA LYS A 274 12.83 15.53 20.05
C LYS A 274 11.69 16.43 20.52
N GLY A 275 10.67 15.84 21.15
CA GLY A 275 9.53 16.55 21.75
C GLY A 275 9.35 16.17 23.22
N PRO A 276 8.71 17.03 24.04
CA PRO A 276 8.62 16.87 25.50
C PRO A 276 7.73 15.69 25.96
N THR A 277 7.02 15.02 25.06
CA THR A 277 6.00 14.00 25.37
C THR A 277 6.22 12.64 24.69
N ARG A 278 7.39 12.37 24.10
CA ARG A 278 7.63 11.11 23.38
C ARG A 278 8.55 10.16 24.16
N VAL A 279 8.13 8.90 24.20
CA VAL A 279 8.81 7.76 24.84
C VAL A 279 10.17 7.57 24.18
N GLU A 280 11.22 7.33 24.98
CA GLU A 280 12.59 7.20 24.48
C GLU A 280 12.72 6.16 23.35
N PRO A 281 13.55 6.44 22.32
CA PRO A 281 13.68 5.57 21.16
C PRO A 281 14.28 4.21 21.51
N ARG A 282 13.72 3.15 20.93
CA ARG A 282 14.39 1.84 20.82
C ARG A 282 15.25 1.83 19.55
N GLY A 283 16.50 2.30 19.61
CA GLY A 283 17.48 2.17 18.51
C GLY A 283 18.26 3.44 18.15
N SER A 284 18.88 3.44 16.97
CA SER A 284 19.81 4.49 16.47
C SER A 284 19.19 5.87 16.24
N GLY A 285 17.88 6.04 16.45
CA GLY A 285 17.15 7.29 16.25
C GLY A 285 16.90 7.66 14.77
N VAL A 286 17.25 6.77 13.83
CA VAL A 286 17.08 6.99 12.39
C VAL A 286 16.40 5.76 11.76
N THR A 287 15.26 5.99 11.12
CA THR A 287 14.57 5.00 10.28
C THR A 287 14.95 5.22 8.84
N THR A 288 15.37 4.18 8.12
CA THR A 288 15.68 4.28 6.69
C THR A 288 14.59 3.60 5.86
N LEU A 289 14.17 4.24 4.77
CA LEU A 289 13.30 3.67 3.76
C LEU A 289 14.04 3.55 2.42
N GLN A 290 14.09 2.35 1.85
CA GLN A 290 14.54 2.15 0.47
C GLN A 290 13.40 2.41 -0.49
N LEU A 291 13.66 3.19 -1.54
CA LEU A 291 12.67 3.57 -2.52
C LEU A 291 13.00 2.97 -3.90
N THR A 292 12.30 1.90 -4.27
CA THR A 292 12.75 0.99 -5.34
C THR A 292 12.06 1.21 -6.68
N GLY A 293 10.81 1.67 -6.69
CA GLY A 293 10.02 1.79 -7.91
C GLY A 293 9.02 2.92 -7.90
N ASN A 294 8.74 3.44 -9.09
CA ASN A 294 7.74 4.48 -9.30
C ASN A 294 6.34 3.87 -9.30
N CYS A 295 5.38 4.50 -8.63
CA CYS A 295 4.03 3.98 -8.54
C CYS A 295 3.21 4.39 -9.77
N VAL A 296 2.94 3.41 -10.64
CA VAL A 296 2.02 3.55 -11.78
C VAL A 296 0.59 3.73 -11.28
N ARG A 297 -0.14 4.67 -11.89
CA ARG A 297 -1.47 5.05 -11.43
C ARG A 297 -2.56 4.48 -12.32
N CYS A 298 -3.65 4.06 -11.70
CA CYS A 298 -4.83 3.51 -12.37
C CYS A 298 -6.06 4.40 -12.20
N VAL A 299 -7.21 3.95 -12.70
CA VAL A 299 -8.48 4.70 -12.72
C VAL A 299 -9.06 5.00 -11.34
N SER A 300 -8.52 4.40 -10.26
CA SER A 300 -8.92 4.73 -8.89
C SER A 300 -8.84 6.24 -8.55
N LEU A 301 -7.98 7.00 -9.24
CA LEU A 301 -7.88 8.45 -9.07
C LEU A 301 -9.18 9.19 -9.45
N ASN A 302 -9.98 8.61 -10.33
CA ASN A 302 -11.19 9.24 -10.86
C ASN A 302 -12.42 8.92 -10.01
N VAL A 303 -12.31 8.21 -8.89
CA VAL A 303 -13.46 7.87 -8.05
C VAL A 303 -13.75 8.99 -7.07
N ASP A 304 -15.03 9.37 -6.98
CA ASP A 304 -15.55 10.22 -5.92
C ASP A 304 -15.97 9.35 -4.72
N TYR A 305 -15.36 9.64 -3.57
CA TYR A 305 -15.62 8.88 -2.36
C TYR A 305 -16.96 9.27 -1.75
N ALA A 306 -17.46 10.49 -1.94
CA ALA A 306 -18.77 10.88 -1.41
C ALA A 306 -19.92 10.11 -2.06
N THR A 307 -19.80 9.81 -3.36
CA THR A 307 -20.86 9.16 -4.14
C THR A 307 -20.62 7.68 -4.42
N GLY A 308 -19.38 7.19 -4.26
CA GLY A 308 -19.03 5.82 -4.62
C GLY A 308 -19.13 5.55 -6.13
N LYS A 309 -18.94 6.58 -6.95
CA LYS A 309 -19.05 6.57 -8.42
C LYS A 309 -17.83 7.23 -9.05
N PRO A 310 -17.62 7.11 -10.37
CA PRO A 310 -16.70 8.00 -11.07
C PRO A 310 -17.07 9.45 -10.78
N ALA A 311 -16.08 10.26 -10.38
CA ALA A 311 -16.23 11.68 -10.15
C ALA A 311 -16.63 12.39 -11.46
N GLU A 312 -17.35 13.48 -11.33
CA GLU A 312 -17.74 14.32 -12.46
C GLU A 312 -16.65 15.36 -12.78
N GLY A 313 -16.77 15.99 -13.95
CA GLY A 313 -15.90 17.09 -14.37
C GLY A 313 -14.40 16.76 -14.37
N GLU A 314 -13.59 17.71 -13.91
CA GLU A 314 -12.12 17.58 -13.91
C GLU A 314 -11.61 16.54 -12.89
N LEU A 315 -12.33 16.32 -11.78
CA LEU A 315 -12.00 15.27 -10.80
C LEU A 315 -12.24 13.86 -11.35
N GLY A 316 -13.14 13.71 -12.31
CA GLY A 316 -13.30 12.48 -13.10
C GLY A 316 -12.19 12.22 -14.12
N ASN A 317 -11.32 13.21 -14.35
CA ASN A 317 -10.30 13.19 -15.40
C ASN A 317 -8.86 13.22 -14.87
N VAL A 318 -8.63 13.12 -13.55
CA VAL A 318 -7.29 13.20 -12.94
C VAL A 318 -6.30 12.25 -13.61
N LEU A 319 -6.66 10.97 -13.80
CA LEU A 319 -5.79 10.01 -14.47
C LEU A 319 -5.42 10.46 -15.89
N LYS A 320 -6.40 10.92 -16.67
CA LYS A 320 -6.21 11.38 -18.06
C LYS A 320 -5.30 12.60 -18.11
N ARG A 321 -5.40 13.50 -17.13
CA ARG A 321 -4.53 14.68 -17.01
C ARG A 321 -3.10 14.27 -16.70
N LEU A 322 -2.91 13.37 -15.74
CA LEU A 322 -1.59 12.79 -15.44
C LEU A 322 -1.00 12.05 -16.64
N MET A 323 -1.79 11.29 -17.41
CA MET A 323 -1.31 10.59 -18.61
C MET A 323 -0.64 11.50 -19.64
N LYS A 324 -0.98 12.79 -19.70
CA LYS A 324 -0.36 13.73 -20.66
C LYS A 324 1.11 14.02 -20.33
N GLU A 325 1.44 14.15 -19.04
CA GLU A 325 2.77 14.62 -18.61
C GLU A 325 3.57 13.57 -17.83
N ARG A 326 2.90 12.55 -17.28
CA ARG A 326 3.47 11.67 -16.26
C ARG A 326 3.65 10.22 -16.72
N ARG A 327 3.50 9.92 -18.01
CA ARG A 327 3.94 8.65 -18.63
C ARG A 327 5.46 8.67 -18.83
N VAL A 328 6.19 8.69 -17.71
CA VAL A 328 7.65 8.88 -17.66
C VAL A 328 8.43 7.60 -17.36
N ASP A 329 7.73 6.52 -17.00
CA ASP A 329 8.35 5.21 -16.76
C ASP A 329 8.36 4.39 -18.06
N THR A 330 9.56 4.00 -18.50
CA THR A 330 9.75 3.28 -19.77
C THR A 330 9.26 1.83 -19.73
N GLY A 331 9.11 1.27 -18.53
CA GLY A 331 8.55 -0.06 -18.29
C GLY A 331 7.02 -0.08 -18.28
N SER A 332 6.38 1.06 -17.97
CA SER A 332 4.92 1.22 -18.01
C SER A 332 4.50 2.39 -18.90
N LYS A 333 4.68 2.21 -20.21
CA LYS A 333 4.50 3.26 -21.23
C LYS A 333 3.10 3.88 -21.31
N TRP A 334 2.08 3.23 -20.73
CA TRP A 334 0.68 3.65 -20.84
C TRP A 334 0.12 4.23 -19.56
N SER A 335 0.80 4.06 -18.43
CA SER A 335 0.32 4.48 -17.11
C SER A 335 1.14 5.66 -16.62
N PRO A 336 0.52 6.70 -16.06
CA PRO A 336 1.27 7.79 -15.45
C PRO A 336 1.83 7.38 -14.08
N VAL A 337 2.84 8.10 -13.61
CA VAL A 337 3.48 7.90 -12.30
C VAL A 337 3.11 8.98 -11.30
N PHE A 338 2.81 8.58 -10.06
CA PHE A 338 2.73 9.47 -8.91
C PHE A 338 3.12 8.74 -7.62
N GLY A 339 4.16 9.22 -6.95
CA GLY A 339 4.72 8.62 -5.73
C GLY A 339 5.64 7.44 -5.99
N ARG A 340 6.25 6.96 -4.90
CA ARG A 340 7.32 5.97 -4.94
C ARG A 340 7.12 4.87 -3.90
N TYR A 341 7.33 3.63 -4.34
CA TYR A 341 7.26 2.45 -3.49
C TYR A 341 8.40 2.40 -2.51
N ALA A 342 8.06 2.04 -1.27
CA ALA A 342 8.98 2.07 -0.14
C ALA A 342 9.01 0.75 0.61
N PHE A 343 10.22 0.41 1.05
CA PHE A 343 10.54 -0.75 1.88
C PHE A 343 11.27 -0.26 3.13
N LEU A 344 10.96 -0.83 4.29
CA LEU A 344 11.71 -0.57 5.50
C LEU A 344 13.12 -1.15 5.37
N GLY A 345 14.14 -0.33 5.64
CA GLY A 345 15.55 -0.72 5.56
C GLY A 345 16.41 0.32 4.84
N GLY A 346 17.73 0.15 4.90
CA GLY A 346 18.73 1.01 4.27
C GLY A 346 19.93 0.21 3.79
N ARG A 347 20.85 0.82 3.04
CA ARG A 347 22.09 0.13 2.61
C ARG A 347 22.96 -0.38 3.77
N ASP A 348 22.82 0.14 4.98
CA ASP A 348 23.64 -0.28 6.12
C ASP A 348 22.95 -1.32 7.02
N VAL A 349 21.75 -1.79 6.62
CA VAL A 349 21.00 -2.80 7.36
C VAL A 349 21.39 -4.18 6.81
N LYS A 350 22.37 -4.82 7.47
CA LYS A 350 22.95 -6.11 7.07
C LYS A 350 22.01 -7.32 7.27
N GLU A 351 20.88 -7.11 7.94
CA GLU A 351 19.84 -8.12 8.17
C GLU A 351 18.49 -7.56 7.72
N ALA A 352 17.52 -8.41 7.35
CA ALA A 352 16.13 -7.96 7.28
C ALA A 352 15.82 -7.25 8.60
N VAL A 353 15.27 -6.03 8.59
CA VAL A 353 14.97 -5.30 9.83
C VAL A 353 14.16 -6.21 10.75
N VAL A 354 14.82 -6.77 11.77
CA VAL A 354 14.22 -7.71 12.71
C VAL A 354 13.51 -6.85 13.76
N GLY A 355 12.29 -6.43 13.44
CA GLY A 355 11.46 -5.66 14.34
C GLY A 355 10.67 -4.57 13.65
N THR A 356 10.18 -3.65 14.47
CA THR A 356 9.39 -2.51 14.04
C THR A 356 10.02 -1.22 14.50
N VAL A 357 9.79 -0.16 13.72
CA VAL A 357 10.17 1.21 14.04
C VAL A 357 8.91 2.06 14.15
N VAL A 358 8.96 3.13 14.94
CA VAL A 358 7.85 4.08 15.02
C VAL A 358 8.24 5.33 14.26
N VAL A 359 7.37 5.77 13.35
CA VAL A 359 7.47 7.08 12.70
C VAL A 359 6.24 7.90 13.04
N SER A 360 6.38 9.22 13.04
CA SER A 360 5.31 10.14 13.37
C SER A 360 5.20 11.29 12.39
N VAL A 361 4.01 11.86 12.29
CA VAL A 361 3.84 13.15 11.64
C VAL A 361 4.70 14.19 12.36
N GLY A 362 5.40 15.00 11.57
CA GLY A 362 6.37 15.99 12.02
C GLY A 362 7.81 15.52 12.03
N ASP A 363 8.09 14.21 11.93
CA ASP A 363 9.46 13.70 11.86
C ASP A 363 10.19 14.25 10.63
N GLU A 364 11.48 14.51 10.81
CA GLU A 364 12.34 15.05 9.75
C GLU A 364 12.66 13.98 8.73
N VAL A 365 12.62 14.37 7.46
CA VAL A 365 12.93 13.50 6.32
C VAL A 365 14.04 14.13 5.49
N GLU A 366 15.08 13.34 5.26
CA GLU A 366 16.26 13.65 4.45
C GLU A 366 16.36 12.67 3.29
N VAL A 367 16.59 13.16 2.07
CA VAL A 367 16.94 12.30 0.92
C VAL A 367 18.43 12.00 0.98
N THR A 368 18.80 10.82 1.47
CA THR A 368 20.20 10.41 1.62
C THR A 368 20.80 9.87 0.33
N ARG A 369 19.97 9.47 -0.63
CA ARG A 369 20.42 9.00 -1.95
C ARG A 369 19.40 9.29 -3.04
N ARG A 370 19.90 9.59 -4.24
CA ARG A 370 19.11 9.72 -5.46
C ARG A 370 19.60 8.76 -6.53
N ASN A 371 18.68 8.33 -7.38
CA ASN A 371 19.00 7.70 -8.65
C ASN A 371 19.34 8.79 -9.68
N GLU A 372 20.26 8.48 -10.58
CA GLU A 372 20.56 9.33 -11.74
C GLU A 372 19.41 9.27 -12.77
N GLU A 373 18.78 8.10 -12.89
CA GLU A 373 17.68 7.82 -13.81
C GLU A 373 16.41 7.39 -13.05
N ARG A 374 15.26 7.50 -13.71
CA ARG A 374 14.00 6.96 -13.16
C ARG A 374 14.08 5.44 -13.10
N SER A 375 13.44 4.85 -12.08
CA SER A 375 13.21 3.42 -12.04
C SER A 375 12.39 2.97 -13.26
N VAL A 376 12.59 1.72 -13.67
CA VAL A 376 11.87 1.09 -14.77
C VAL A 376 10.92 0.04 -14.20
N TRP A 377 9.62 0.20 -14.47
CA TRP A 377 8.60 -0.75 -14.04
C TRP A 377 8.82 -2.13 -14.64
N ASP A 378 8.81 -3.17 -13.79
CA ASP A 378 9.01 -4.56 -14.21
C ASP A 378 8.10 -5.57 -13.49
N TRP A 379 7.02 -5.10 -12.84
CA TRP A 379 6.03 -6.02 -12.29
C TRP A 379 5.29 -6.74 -13.42
N PRO A 380 5.27 -8.09 -13.44
CA PRO A 380 4.70 -8.84 -14.55
C PRO A 380 3.18 -8.73 -14.61
N GLY A 381 2.66 -8.23 -15.73
CA GLY A 381 1.23 -8.26 -16.03
C GLY A 381 0.37 -7.28 -15.24
N MET A 382 0.95 -6.17 -14.79
CA MET A 382 0.25 -5.04 -14.19
C MET A 382 0.51 -3.76 -14.97
#